data_AF-A0A7W0V7Z8-F1
#
_entry.id   AF-A0A7W0V7Z8-F1
#
_cell.length_a   1.000
_cell.length_b   1.000
_cell.length_c   1.000
_cell.angle_alpha   90.00
_cell.angle_beta   90.00
_cell.angle_gamma   90.00
#
_symmetry.space_group_name_H-M   'P 1'
#
loop_
_entity.id
_entity.type
_entity.pdbx_description
1 polymer ?
#
loop_
_entity_poly.entity_id
_entity_poly.type
_entity_poly.pdbx_seq_one_letter_code
_entity_poly.pdbx_strand_id
1 'polypeptide(L)'
;MKRAFSRFVGVDLGGGRGKTTAIAELRSGPAGAEVIEVATRSSRQPWTDDTLVHRLSDGESTSRVIAIDAPLTQTACGRCERPVCPGMEACADPTVVWLRTTGRSLMRKVSAATVGGTTRPQQPAQARLAPYSHRATEVVMTYERGLLPLSALGSTTGAVAARASQLRRRLRGAGFQLHENLLEVSPAATIAALCGSKAARGYKRDADPWRTRAVILEQLSDLSFASQSRMAREDVLGNDHCFDAVISAYTAYLWARDGWTAPEGWVADDGWIFAPPHS
;
A
#
# COMPACT_ATOMS: atom_id res chain seq x y z
N MET A 1 -9.70 4.34 19.82
CA MET A 1 -10.72 3.28 20.00
C MET A 1 -10.44 2.16 19.02
N LYS A 2 -10.49 0.90 19.46
CA LYS A 2 -10.36 -0.28 18.59
C LYS A 2 -11.57 -0.35 17.65
N ARG A 3 -11.34 -0.48 16.34
CA ARG A 3 -12.43 -0.56 15.35
C ARG A 3 -13.02 -1.97 15.36
N ALA A 4 -14.35 -2.07 15.22
CA ALA A 4 -15.10 -3.33 15.37
C ALA A 4 -15.07 -4.23 14.12
N PHE A 5 -13.91 -4.38 13.48
CA PHE A 5 -13.74 -5.25 12.32
C PHE A 5 -13.24 -6.62 12.74
N SER A 6 -13.76 -7.68 12.12
CA SER A 6 -13.38 -9.07 12.41
C SER A 6 -12.68 -9.78 11.25
N ARG A 7 -12.75 -9.20 10.05
CA ARG A 7 -12.18 -9.76 8.81
C ARG A 7 -11.37 -8.71 8.07
N PHE A 8 -10.21 -9.11 7.59
CA PHE A 8 -9.24 -8.23 6.94
C PHE A 8 -8.80 -8.88 5.64
N VAL A 9 -9.09 -8.23 4.52
CA VAL A 9 -8.71 -8.70 3.20
C VAL A 9 -7.56 -7.84 2.70
N GLY A 10 -6.45 -8.48 2.38
CA GLY A 10 -5.31 -7.83 1.73
C GLY A 10 -5.27 -8.20 0.26
N VAL A 11 -4.91 -7.24 -0.58
CA VAL A 11 -4.81 -7.42 -2.03
C VAL A 11 -3.47 -6.87 -2.48
N ASP A 12 -2.64 -7.73 -3.05
CA ASP A 12 -1.56 -7.27 -3.94
C ASP A 12 -2.12 -7.18 -5.36
N LEU A 13 -2.25 -5.96 -5.88
CA LEU A 13 -2.96 -5.71 -7.12
C LEU A 13 -2.03 -5.74 -8.33
N GLY A 14 -2.03 -6.87 -9.02
CA GLY A 14 -1.40 -7.03 -10.33
C GLY A 14 -2.00 -6.23 -11.49
N GLY A 15 -1.35 -6.30 -12.66
CA GLY A 15 -1.75 -5.57 -13.88
C GLY A 15 -3.09 -6.00 -14.50
N GLY A 16 -3.46 -5.38 -15.63
CA GLY A 16 -4.78 -5.46 -16.30
C GLY A 16 -5.41 -6.86 -16.50
N ARG A 17 -4.60 -7.93 -16.56
CA ARG A 17 -5.08 -9.31 -16.75
C ARG A 17 -5.32 -10.09 -15.44
N GLY A 18 -5.02 -9.50 -14.27
CA GLY A 18 -5.23 -10.15 -12.97
C GLY A 18 -4.34 -11.36 -12.65
N LYS A 19 -3.35 -11.68 -13.50
CA LYS A 19 -2.50 -12.88 -13.34
C LYS A 19 -1.52 -12.79 -12.17
N THR A 20 -1.14 -11.58 -11.81
CA THR A 20 -0.20 -11.25 -10.73
C THR A 20 -0.92 -10.57 -9.58
N THR A 21 -2.25 -10.78 -9.48
CA THR A 21 -3.02 -10.33 -8.32
C THR A 21 -3.10 -11.48 -7.34
N ALA A 22 -2.98 -11.18 -6.06
CA ALA A 22 -3.23 -12.13 -4.98
C ALA A 22 -4.11 -11.50 -3.91
N ILE A 23 -4.88 -12.34 -3.23
CA ILE A 23 -5.65 -11.95 -2.06
C ILE A 23 -5.20 -12.78 -0.86
N ALA A 24 -5.33 -12.21 0.32
CA ALA A 24 -5.26 -12.92 1.58
C ALA A 24 -6.42 -12.47 2.46
N GLU A 25 -7.00 -13.39 3.22
CA GLU A 25 -8.00 -13.07 4.22
C GLU A 25 -7.54 -13.51 5.60
N LEU A 26 -7.60 -12.57 6.53
CA LEU A 26 -7.30 -12.76 7.94
C LEU A 26 -8.58 -12.58 8.74
N ARG A 27 -8.69 -13.34 9.84
CA ARG A 27 -9.72 -13.20 10.85
C ARG A 27 -9.09 -12.79 12.17
N SER A 28 -9.66 -11.80 12.86
CA SER A 28 -9.24 -11.52 14.23
C SER A 28 -9.69 -12.63 15.17
N GLY A 29 -8.80 -13.11 16.02
CA GLY A 29 -9.08 -14.03 17.11
C GLY A 29 -8.51 -13.52 18.45
N PRO A 30 -8.65 -14.32 19.53
CA PRO A 30 -8.17 -13.95 20.86
C PRO A 30 -6.64 -13.75 20.92
N ALA A 31 -5.89 -14.51 20.12
CA ALA A 31 -4.43 -14.51 20.12
C ALA A 31 -3.79 -13.57 19.07
N GLY A 32 -4.60 -12.85 18.27
CA GLY A 32 -4.09 -12.03 17.18
C GLY A 32 -4.91 -12.15 15.89
N ALA A 33 -4.25 -12.10 14.75
CA ALA A 33 -4.84 -12.34 13.44
C ALA A 33 -4.47 -13.74 12.94
N GLU A 34 -5.44 -14.45 12.36
CA GLU A 34 -5.25 -15.77 11.77
C GLU A 34 -5.49 -15.69 10.26
N VAL A 35 -4.50 -16.10 9.46
CA VAL A 35 -4.62 -16.24 8.00
C VAL A 35 -5.51 -17.45 7.71
N ILE A 36 -6.67 -17.20 7.10
CA ILE A 36 -7.66 -18.23 6.77
C ILE A 36 -7.69 -18.57 5.28
N GLU A 37 -7.23 -17.66 4.42
CA GLU A 37 -7.15 -17.87 2.97
C GLU A 37 -5.99 -17.08 2.37
N VAL A 38 -5.32 -17.67 1.38
CA VAL A 38 -4.43 -16.97 0.45
C VAL A 38 -4.68 -17.55 -0.94
N ALA A 39 -4.89 -16.69 -1.93
CA ALA A 39 -5.26 -17.14 -3.27
C ALA A 39 -4.78 -16.19 -4.37
N THR A 40 -4.18 -16.76 -5.42
CA THR A 40 -3.85 -16.05 -6.67
C THR A 40 -4.94 -16.16 -7.73
N ARG A 41 -5.99 -16.94 -7.46
CA ARG A 41 -7.06 -17.28 -8.43
C ARG A 41 -8.38 -17.56 -7.73
N SER A 42 -9.50 -17.29 -8.42
CA SER A 42 -10.84 -17.78 -8.07
C SER A 42 -11.19 -18.96 -8.96
N SER A 43 -11.42 -20.16 -8.39
CA SER A 43 -11.83 -21.34 -9.17
C SER A 43 -10.99 -21.57 -10.44
N ARG A 44 -9.65 -21.46 -10.30
CA ARG A 44 -8.63 -21.54 -11.37
C ARG A 44 -8.58 -20.37 -12.37
N GLN A 45 -9.47 -19.38 -12.26
CA GLN A 45 -9.44 -18.16 -13.05
C GLN A 45 -8.60 -17.06 -12.37
N PRO A 46 -7.87 -16.23 -13.13
CA PRO A 46 -7.18 -15.05 -12.58
C PRO A 46 -8.16 -14.08 -11.91
N TRP A 47 -7.65 -13.25 -11.01
CA TRP A 47 -8.41 -12.15 -10.40
C TRP A 47 -8.58 -10.97 -11.37
N THR A 48 -9.45 -11.15 -12.35
CA THR A 48 -9.99 -10.05 -13.18
C THR A 48 -10.79 -9.08 -12.31
N ASP A 49 -11.09 -7.88 -12.83
CA ASP A 49 -11.81 -6.87 -12.04
C ASP A 49 -13.18 -7.38 -11.57
N ASP A 50 -13.91 -8.14 -12.39
CA ASP A 50 -15.22 -8.69 -12.01
C ASP A 50 -15.12 -9.78 -10.94
N THR A 51 -14.20 -10.73 -11.11
CA THR A 51 -14.02 -11.82 -10.12
C THR A 51 -13.49 -11.28 -8.80
N LEU A 52 -12.59 -10.30 -8.85
CA LEU A 52 -12.06 -9.65 -7.66
C LEU A 52 -13.12 -8.81 -6.96
N VAL A 53 -13.88 -7.97 -7.69
CA VAL A 53 -14.96 -7.18 -7.07
C VAL A 53 -15.99 -8.09 -6.43
N HIS A 54 -16.46 -9.12 -7.14
CA HIS A 54 -17.41 -10.08 -6.59
C HIS A 54 -16.90 -10.68 -5.27
N ARG A 55 -15.65 -11.13 -5.24
CA ARG A 55 -15.03 -11.72 -4.04
C ARG A 55 -14.85 -10.72 -2.89
N LEU A 56 -14.54 -9.46 -3.21
CA LEU A 56 -14.31 -8.41 -2.23
C LEU A 56 -15.61 -7.83 -1.67
N SER A 57 -16.68 -7.81 -2.47
CA SER A 57 -18.02 -7.38 -2.06
C SER A 57 -18.83 -8.46 -1.37
N ASP A 58 -18.32 -9.70 -1.32
CA ASP A 58 -18.99 -10.81 -0.66
C ASP A 58 -18.89 -10.65 0.87
N GLY A 59 -20.00 -10.32 1.53
CA GLY A 59 -20.11 -10.12 2.98
C GLY A 59 -20.35 -8.67 3.41
N GLU A 60 -20.55 -8.47 4.72
CA GLU A 60 -20.96 -7.17 5.28
C GLU A 60 -19.78 -6.20 5.43
N SER A 61 -19.84 -5.05 4.77
CA SER A 61 -18.81 -4.01 4.81
C SER A 61 -18.59 -3.38 6.19
N THR A 62 -19.53 -3.52 7.12
CA THR A 62 -19.42 -3.06 8.52
C THR A 62 -18.49 -3.92 9.37
N SER A 63 -18.21 -5.15 8.95
CA SER A 63 -17.37 -6.11 9.70
C SER A 63 -16.03 -6.43 8.99
N ARG A 64 -15.83 -5.89 7.79
CA ARG A 64 -14.68 -6.16 6.92
C ARG A 64 -13.87 -4.91 6.61
N VAL A 65 -12.55 -5.05 6.52
CA VAL A 65 -11.65 -4.05 5.93
C VAL A 65 -10.94 -4.65 4.72
N ILE A 66 -10.82 -3.88 3.64
CA ILE A 66 -10.04 -4.23 2.46
C ILE A 66 -8.83 -3.31 2.39
N ALA A 67 -7.62 -3.86 2.38
CA ALA A 67 -6.37 -3.14 2.18
C ALA A 67 -5.74 -3.55 0.84
N ILE A 68 -5.44 -2.57 0.00
CA ILE A 68 -4.93 -2.78 -1.35
C ILE A 68 -3.54 -2.16 -1.46
N ASP A 69 -2.55 -2.94 -1.86
CA ASP A 69 -1.22 -2.48 -2.28
C ASP A 69 -1.30 -1.90 -3.71
N ALA A 70 -1.94 -0.75 -3.83
CA ALA A 70 -1.98 0.03 -5.07
C ALA A 70 -2.51 1.45 -4.83
N PRO A 71 -2.14 2.44 -5.68
CA PRO A 71 -2.72 3.78 -5.65
C PRO A 71 -4.24 3.75 -5.85
N LEU A 72 -5.02 3.96 -4.78
CA LEU A 72 -6.48 4.04 -4.85
C LEU A 72 -6.98 5.40 -5.34
N THR A 73 -6.12 6.41 -5.30
CA THR A 73 -6.35 7.77 -5.79
C THR A 73 -5.46 8.08 -6.98
N GLN A 74 -5.95 8.91 -7.89
CA GLN A 74 -5.15 9.49 -8.96
C GLN A 74 -4.41 10.73 -8.44
N THR A 75 -3.30 11.08 -9.10
CA THR A 75 -2.60 12.34 -8.89
C THR A 75 -3.53 13.53 -9.14
N ALA A 76 -3.24 14.67 -8.49
CA ALA A 76 -4.06 15.87 -8.59
C ALA A 76 -4.29 16.33 -10.04
N CYS A 77 -3.25 16.33 -10.88
CA CYS A 77 -3.43 16.67 -12.29
C CYS A 77 -4.15 15.57 -13.09
N GLY A 78 -4.07 14.29 -12.68
CA GLY A 78 -4.78 13.19 -13.32
C GLY A 78 -6.30 13.25 -13.13
N ARG A 79 -6.77 13.81 -12.01
CA ARG A 79 -8.19 14.03 -11.70
C ARG A 79 -8.72 15.43 -12.06
N CYS A 80 -7.87 16.30 -12.61
CA CYS A 80 -8.21 17.69 -12.87
C CYS A 80 -9.05 17.84 -14.13
N GLU A 81 -10.22 18.49 -14.02
CA GLU A 81 -11.15 18.72 -15.13
C GLU A 81 -11.07 20.15 -15.72
N ARG A 82 -10.13 20.98 -15.24
CA ARG A 82 -9.97 22.36 -15.74
C ARG A 82 -9.64 22.34 -17.24
N PRO A 83 -10.28 23.18 -18.06
CA PRO A 83 -10.04 23.20 -19.50
C PRO A 83 -8.65 23.73 -19.86
N VAL A 84 -8.09 24.63 -19.05
CA VAL A 84 -6.74 25.18 -19.23
C VAL A 84 -5.96 25.07 -17.93
N CYS A 85 -4.81 24.40 -17.99
CA CYS A 85 -3.93 24.25 -16.83
C CYS A 85 -3.12 25.55 -16.62
N PRO A 86 -3.18 26.18 -15.43
CA PRO A 86 -2.39 27.38 -15.14
C PRO A 86 -0.90 27.08 -14.87
N GLY A 87 -0.51 25.81 -14.86
CA GLY A 87 0.84 25.36 -14.47
C GLY A 87 1.02 25.25 -12.95
N MET A 88 2.06 24.54 -12.53
CA MET A 88 2.32 24.20 -11.12
C MET A 88 2.46 25.43 -10.20
N GLU A 89 3.11 26.48 -10.69
CA GLU A 89 3.40 27.69 -9.89
C GLU A 89 2.19 28.63 -9.74
N ALA A 90 1.13 28.47 -10.55
CA ALA A 90 -0.12 29.23 -10.41
C ALA A 90 -1.34 28.35 -10.03
N CYS A 91 -1.16 27.02 -9.91
CA CYS A 91 -2.23 26.13 -9.51
C CYS A 91 -2.62 26.32 -8.03
N ALA A 92 -3.93 26.37 -7.77
CA ALA A 92 -4.50 26.50 -6.43
C ALA A 92 -4.98 25.17 -5.84
N ASP A 93 -4.82 24.05 -6.58
CA ASP A 93 -5.14 22.72 -6.05
C ASP A 93 -4.28 22.44 -4.80
N PRO A 94 -4.88 22.00 -3.68
CA PRO A 94 -4.16 21.80 -2.42
C PRO A 94 -2.98 20.84 -2.52
N THR A 95 -3.10 19.74 -3.27
CA THR A 95 -1.99 18.79 -3.48
C THR A 95 -0.87 19.44 -4.28
N VAL A 96 -1.19 20.21 -5.33
CA VAL A 96 -0.18 20.91 -6.13
C VAL A 96 0.55 21.96 -5.28
N VAL A 97 -0.18 22.70 -4.45
CA VAL A 97 0.39 23.67 -3.49
C VAL A 97 1.30 22.95 -2.49
N TRP A 98 0.87 21.81 -1.95
CA TRP A 98 1.67 21.00 -1.03
C TRP A 98 2.97 20.52 -1.68
N LEU A 99 2.92 19.99 -2.92
CA LEU A 99 4.08 19.47 -3.64
C LEU A 99 5.14 20.56 -3.90
N ARG A 100 4.72 21.77 -4.31
CA ARG A 100 5.66 22.87 -4.59
C ARG A 100 6.21 23.54 -3.32
N THR A 101 5.55 23.37 -2.18
CA THR A 101 5.95 23.92 -0.87
C THR A 101 6.57 22.83 0.01
N THR A 102 5.77 22.14 0.82
CA THR A 102 6.19 21.09 1.76
C THR A 102 6.96 19.97 1.07
N GLY A 103 6.47 19.45 -0.05
CA GLY A 103 7.14 18.37 -0.80
C GLY A 103 8.54 18.78 -1.27
N ARG A 104 8.67 19.98 -1.84
CA ARG A 104 9.96 20.55 -2.26
C ARG A 104 10.91 20.74 -1.07
N SER A 105 10.40 21.11 0.10
CA SER A 105 11.18 21.22 1.34
C SER A 105 11.70 19.86 1.83
N LEU A 106 10.85 18.82 1.87
CA LEU A 106 11.23 17.46 2.25
C LEU A 106 12.34 16.91 1.35
N MET A 107 12.19 17.04 0.04
CA MET A 107 13.20 16.59 -0.93
C MET A 107 14.55 17.29 -0.72
N ARG A 108 14.55 18.59 -0.41
CA ARG A 108 15.78 19.36 -0.14
C ARG A 108 16.44 18.91 1.16
N LYS A 109 15.68 18.65 2.23
CA LYS A 109 16.20 18.16 3.52
C LYS A 109 16.97 16.85 3.35
N VAL A 110 16.36 15.87 2.68
CA VAL A 110 17.01 14.56 2.43
C VAL A 110 18.24 14.73 1.55
N SER A 111 18.15 15.56 0.51
CA SER A 111 19.30 15.84 -0.37
C SER A 111 20.49 16.45 0.38
N ALA A 112 20.25 17.33 1.36
CA ALA A 112 21.30 17.91 2.20
C ALA A 112 21.92 16.90 3.17
N ALA A 113 21.11 16.02 3.78
CA ALA A 113 21.58 14.98 4.70
C ALA A 113 22.52 13.96 4.03
N THR A 114 22.27 13.63 2.75
CA THR A 114 23.10 12.67 1.99
C THR A 114 24.47 13.23 1.58
N VAL A 115 24.65 14.55 1.53
CA VAL A 115 25.93 15.18 1.10
C VAL A 115 26.98 15.22 2.22
N GLY A 116 26.59 15.01 3.48
CA GLY A 116 27.51 14.93 4.64
C GLY A 116 28.16 13.54 4.85
N GLY A 117 27.78 12.53 4.07
CA GLY A 117 28.30 11.16 4.15
C GLY A 117 29.04 10.75 2.88
N THR A 118 30.22 10.15 3.05
CA THR A 118 31.14 9.73 1.99
C THR A 118 30.50 8.89 0.87
N THR A 119 31.03 9.08 -0.35
CA THR A 119 30.79 8.37 -1.63
C THR A 119 29.46 8.63 -2.35
N ARG A 120 29.58 9.39 -3.45
CA ARG A 120 28.53 9.91 -4.34
C ARG A 120 28.23 8.90 -5.47
N PRO A 121 27.00 8.40 -5.63
CA PRO A 121 26.47 8.20 -6.97
C PRO A 121 26.06 9.59 -7.49
N GLN A 122 26.44 9.94 -8.72
CA GLN A 122 25.93 11.15 -9.38
C GLN A 122 24.40 11.15 -9.31
N GLN A 123 23.83 12.04 -8.48
CA GLN A 123 22.39 12.25 -8.44
C GLN A 123 21.94 12.66 -9.85
N PRO A 124 20.95 11.99 -10.47
CA PRO A 124 20.29 12.57 -11.62
C PRO A 124 19.69 13.91 -11.17
N ALA A 125 19.84 14.95 -12.00
CA ALA A 125 19.41 16.32 -11.74
C ALA A 125 18.14 16.38 -10.88
N GLN A 126 18.19 17.05 -9.71
CA GLN A 126 17.10 17.25 -8.74
C GLN A 126 15.75 16.75 -9.26
N ALA A 127 15.29 15.58 -8.81
CA ALA A 127 14.02 15.02 -9.23
C ALA A 127 12.91 16.08 -9.02
N ARG A 128 12.47 16.74 -10.08
CA ARG A 128 11.44 17.78 -9.96
C ARG A 128 10.13 17.08 -9.63
N LEU A 129 9.54 17.42 -8.48
CA LEU A 129 8.22 16.94 -8.14
C LEU A 129 7.22 17.42 -9.21
N ALA A 130 6.74 16.49 -10.01
CA ALA A 130 5.70 16.68 -11.02
C ALA A 130 4.32 16.31 -10.45
N PRO A 131 3.35 17.25 -10.36
CA PRO A 131 2.01 16.95 -9.81
C PRO A 131 1.14 16.03 -10.68
N TYR A 132 1.55 15.76 -11.93
CA TYR A 132 0.93 14.74 -12.78
C TYR A 132 1.46 13.33 -12.51
N SER A 133 2.65 13.20 -11.92
CA SER A 133 3.29 11.92 -11.64
C SER A 133 3.35 11.55 -10.16
N HIS A 134 3.22 12.51 -9.24
CA HIS A 134 3.43 12.27 -7.82
C HIS A 134 2.22 12.67 -6.98
N ARG A 135 1.91 11.82 -5.99
CA ARG A 135 1.02 12.15 -4.89
C ARG A 135 1.81 12.63 -3.68
N ALA A 136 1.21 13.50 -2.88
CA ALA A 136 1.79 13.99 -1.63
C ALA A 136 2.14 12.83 -0.69
N THR A 137 1.25 11.82 -0.58
CA THR A 137 1.49 10.64 0.26
C THR A 137 2.73 9.85 -0.16
N GLU A 138 3.02 9.74 -1.47
CA GLU A 138 4.18 9.00 -1.97
C GLU A 138 5.47 9.75 -1.65
N VAL A 139 5.44 11.08 -1.75
CA VAL A 139 6.56 11.97 -1.38
C VAL A 139 6.86 11.85 0.11
N VAL A 140 5.84 11.86 0.97
CA VAL A 140 6.02 11.66 2.43
C VAL A 140 6.61 10.28 2.72
N MET A 141 6.02 9.22 2.17
CA MET A 141 6.51 7.85 2.39
C MET A 141 7.96 7.66 1.92
N THR A 142 8.34 8.33 0.83
CA THR A 142 9.70 8.25 0.29
C THR A 142 10.71 9.06 1.10
N TYR A 143 10.44 10.35 1.32
CA TYR A 143 11.45 11.26 1.86
C TYR A 143 11.41 11.40 3.38
N GLU A 144 10.23 11.34 4.00
CA GLU A 144 10.10 11.49 5.45
C GLU A 144 10.30 10.15 6.15
N ARG A 145 9.69 9.09 5.60
CA ARG A 145 9.75 7.76 6.23
C ARG A 145 10.83 6.84 5.67
N GLY A 146 11.39 7.14 4.49
CA GLY A 146 12.39 6.28 3.84
C GLY A 146 11.85 4.90 3.45
N LEU A 147 10.53 4.76 3.29
CA LEU A 147 9.82 3.48 3.17
C LEU A 147 9.54 3.08 1.73
N LEU A 148 9.34 4.07 0.84
CA LEU A 148 9.23 3.82 -0.60
C LEU A 148 10.57 4.16 -1.26
N PRO A 149 11.10 3.30 -2.16
CA PRO A 149 12.27 3.66 -2.93
C PRO A 149 11.95 4.86 -3.83
N LEU A 150 12.93 5.70 -4.13
CA LEU A 150 12.77 6.79 -5.11
C LEU A 150 12.25 6.28 -6.46
N SER A 151 12.58 5.04 -6.82
CA SER A 151 12.08 4.39 -8.02
C SER A 151 10.59 4.10 -8.01
N ALA A 152 9.90 4.18 -6.85
CA ALA A 152 8.45 4.05 -6.73
C ALA A 152 7.72 5.40 -6.85
N LEU A 153 8.45 6.54 -6.82
CA LEU A 153 7.89 7.84 -7.14
C LEU A 153 7.65 7.93 -8.66
N GLY A 154 6.39 8.08 -9.06
CA GLY A 154 6.01 8.30 -10.46
C GLY A 154 6.24 7.13 -11.41
N SER A 155 6.76 5.98 -10.94
CA SER A 155 6.91 4.78 -11.77
C SER A 155 5.58 4.07 -11.97
N THR A 156 5.00 4.25 -13.15
CA THR A 156 4.25 3.22 -13.89
C THR A 156 3.58 2.14 -13.06
N THR A 157 2.44 2.49 -12.47
CA THR A 157 1.32 1.57 -12.28
C THR A 157 0.13 2.06 -13.08
N GLY A 158 0.30 2.65 -14.28
CA GLY A 158 -0.84 3.18 -15.05
C GLY A 158 -2.01 2.20 -15.16
N ALA A 159 -1.73 0.94 -15.46
CA ALA A 159 -2.76 -0.12 -15.46
C ALA A 159 -3.22 -0.51 -14.04
N VAL A 160 -2.31 -0.68 -13.07
CA VAL A 160 -2.64 -1.09 -11.69
C VAL A 160 -3.40 0.01 -10.94
N ALA A 161 -2.96 1.27 -10.99
CA ALA A 161 -3.64 2.45 -10.48
C ALA A 161 -4.99 2.69 -11.17
N ALA A 162 -5.10 2.46 -12.49
CA ALA A 162 -6.40 2.51 -13.17
C ALA A 162 -7.35 1.42 -12.64
N ARG A 163 -6.87 0.18 -12.48
CA ARG A 163 -7.63 -0.90 -11.84
C ARG A 163 -8.02 -0.55 -10.41
N ALA A 164 -7.09 -0.07 -9.60
CA ALA A 164 -7.31 0.32 -8.21
C ALA A 164 -8.39 1.41 -8.09
N SER A 165 -8.32 2.45 -8.94
CA SER A 165 -9.36 3.48 -9.03
C SER A 165 -10.71 2.90 -9.45
N GLN A 166 -10.74 1.95 -10.39
CA GLN A 166 -11.97 1.27 -10.81
C GLN A 166 -12.55 0.37 -9.70
N LEU A 167 -11.71 -0.40 -9.00
CA LEU A 167 -12.09 -1.22 -7.86
C LEU A 167 -12.68 -0.34 -6.76
N ARG A 168 -12.01 0.76 -6.40
CA ARG A 168 -12.52 1.74 -5.43
C ARG A 168 -13.90 2.23 -5.79
N ARG A 169 -14.13 2.62 -7.06
CA ARG A 169 -15.46 3.08 -7.52
C ARG A 169 -16.53 2.00 -7.39
N ARG A 170 -16.21 0.75 -7.72
CA ARG A 170 -17.16 -0.37 -7.64
C ARG A 170 -17.44 -0.79 -6.20
N LEU A 171 -16.41 -0.88 -5.36
CA LEU A 171 -16.53 -1.25 -3.95
C LEU A 171 -17.28 -0.20 -3.13
N ARG A 172 -17.26 1.08 -3.53
CA ARG A 172 -18.13 2.12 -2.96
C ARG A 172 -19.61 1.77 -3.05
N GLY A 173 -20.04 1.14 -4.16
CA GLY A 173 -21.41 0.65 -4.31
C GLY A 173 -21.79 -0.49 -3.35
N ALA A 174 -20.80 -1.17 -2.77
CA ALA A 174 -20.96 -2.21 -1.75
C ALA A 174 -20.72 -1.68 -0.32
N GLY A 175 -20.65 -0.35 -0.13
CA GLY A 175 -20.47 0.27 1.19
C GLY A 175 -19.03 0.35 1.68
N PHE A 176 -18.03 0.14 0.82
CA PHE A 176 -16.63 0.35 1.17
C PHE A 176 -16.18 1.78 0.87
N GLN A 177 -15.69 2.48 1.89
CA GLN A 177 -15.28 3.87 1.86
C GLN A 177 -13.77 3.99 2.12
N LEU A 178 -13.14 4.86 1.32
CA LEU A 178 -11.71 5.12 1.43
C LEU A 178 -11.38 5.70 2.81
N HIS A 179 -10.33 5.20 3.46
CA HIS A 179 -9.88 5.57 4.81
C HIS A 179 -10.77 5.07 5.97
N GLU A 180 -11.85 4.35 5.70
CA GLU A 180 -12.73 3.77 6.74
C GLU A 180 -12.70 2.23 6.74
N ASN A 181 -13.02 1.61 5.63
CA ASN A 181 -12.97 0.14 5.48
C ASN A 181 -12.39 -0.28 4.11
N LEU A 182 -11.89 0.69 3.34
CA LEU A 182 -11.03 0.51 2.18
C LEU A 182 -9.75 1.33 2.35
N LEU A 183 -8.61 0.65 2.42
CA LEU A 183 -7.32 1.24 2.72
C LEU A 183 -6.36 1.06 1.55
N GLU A 184 -5.60 2.11 1.26
CA GLU A 184 -4.36 1.99 0.50
C GLU A 184 -3.24 1.69 1.50
N VAL A 185 -2.41 0.68 1.20
CA VAL A 185 -1.32 0.23 2.07
C VAL A 185 -0.05 -0.01 1.28
N SER A 186 1.07 -0.22 1.97
CA SER A 186 2.32 -0.66 1.35
C SER A 186 2.97 -1.75 2.20
N PRO A 187 3.05 -3.00 1.71
CA PRO A 187 3.74 -4.10 2.38
C PRO A 187 5.19 -3.76 2.75
N ALA A 188 5.92 -3.12 1.85
CA ALA A 188 7.29 -2.69 2.10
C ALA A 188 7.37 -1.70 3.28
N ALA A 189 6.43 -0.76 3.38
CA ALA A 189 6.36 0.18 4.49
C ALA A 189 6.06 -0.51 5.82
N THR A 190 5.13 -1.47 5.83
CA THR A 190 4.82 -2.29 7.01
C THR A 190 6.01 -3.12 7.46
N ILE A 191 6.68 -3.82 6.53
CA ILE A 191 7.87 -4.61 6.85
C ILE A 191 9.01 -3.73 7.36
N ALA A 192 9.22 -2.56 6.76
CA ALA A 192 10.27 -1.65 7.19
C ALA A 192 10.03 -1.12 8.61
N ALA A 193 8.77 -0.84 8.97
CA ALA A 193 8.40 -0.38 10.30
C ALA A 193 8.52 -1.48 11.37
N LEU A 194 8.14 -2.72 11.06
CA LEU A 194 8.09 -3.81 12.04
C LEU A 194 9.38 -4.65 12.10
N CYS A 195 10.04 -4.85 10.95
CA CYS A 195 11.17 -5.78 10.79
C CYS A 195 12.45 -5.08 10.27
N GLY A 196 12.37 -3.76 10.04
CA GLY A 196 13.50 -2.92 9.62
C GLY A 196 13.71 -2.83 8.10
N SER A 197 14.38 -1.74 7.69
CA SER A 197 14.55 -1.39 6.27
C SER A 197 15.31 -2.42 5.43
N LYS A 198 16.17 -3.24 6.06
CA LYS A 198 16.87 -4.34 5.36
C LYS A 198 15.88 -5.42 4.90
N ALA A 199 14.98 -5.85 5.78
CA ALA A 199 13.97 -6.87 5.45
C ALA A 199 13.06 -6.39 4.31
N ALA A 200 12.62 -5.12 4.37
CA ALA A 200 11.77 -4.52 3.34
C ALA A 200 12.43 -4.43 1.95
N ARG A 201 13.76 -4.25 1.88
CA ARG A 201 14.48 -4.27 0.60
C ARG A 201 14.72 -5.68 0.07
N GLY A 202 14.86 -6.66 0.98
CA GLY A 202 15.31 -8.02 0.67
C GLY A 202 14.21 -9.02 0.33
N TYR A 203 13.00 -8.91 0.90
CA TYR A 203 11.99 -9.98 0.84
C TYR A 203 11.53 -10.39 -0.57
N LYS A 204 11.80 -9.57 -1.61
CA LYS A 204 11.58 -9.92 -3.03
C LYS A 204 12.86 -10.22 -3.81
N ARG A 205 14.02 -9.72 -3.35
CA ARG A 205 15.24 -9.56 -4.16
C ARG A 205 16.46 -10.29 -3.62
N ASP A 206 16.43 -10.74 -2.38
CA ASP A 206 17.53 -11.49 -1.78
C ASP A 206 17.75 -12.81 -2.52
N ALA A 207 18.94 -13.39 -2.36
CA ALA A 207 19.27 -14.68 -2.98
C ALA A 207 18.34 -15.81 -2.51
N ASP A 208 17.81 -15.70 -1.30
CA ASP A 208 16.81 -16.60 -0.73
C ASP A 208 15.60 -15.79 -0.20
N PRO A 209 14.66 -15.40 -1.09
CA PRO A 209 13.48 -14.66 -0.70
C PRO A 209 12.57 -15.44 0.24
N TRP A 210 12.50 -16.78 0.08
CA TRP A 210 11.68 -17.65 0.92
C TRP A 210 12.12 -17.53 2.39
N ARG A 211 13.43 -17.67 2.66
CA ARG A 211 13.96 -17.56 4.03
C ARG A 211 13.75 -16.18 4.61
N THR A 212 13.94 -15.14 3.80
CA THR A 212 13.73 -13.75 4.23
C THR A 212 12.27 -13.52 4.64
N ARG A 213 11.30 -14.03 3.87
CA ARG A 213 9.87 -13.98 4.20
C ARG A 213 9.54 -14.79 5.44
N ALA A 214 10.16 -15.96 5.63
CA ALA A 214 9.95 -16.80 6.80
C ALA A 214 10.35 -16.07 8.09
N VAL A 215 11.54 -15.45 8.09
CA VAL A 215 12.03 -14.63 9.21
C VAL A 215 11.12 -13.43 9.49
N ILE A 216 10.57 -12.80 8.44
CA ILE A 216 9.60 -11.71 8.62
C ILE A 216 8.33 -12.23 9.31
N LEU A 217 7.74 -13.32 8.83
CA LEU A 217 6.51 -13.88 9.44
C LEU A 217 6.72 -14.32 10.89
N GLU A 218 7.91 -14.83 11.24
CA GLU A 218 8.25 -15.20 12.62
C GLU A 218 8.30 -14.00 13.58
N GLN A 219 8.60 -12.80 13.07
CA GLN A 219 8.58 -11.57 13.87
C GLN A 219 7.16 -11.04 14.12
N LEU A 220 6.18 -11.46 13.29
CA LEU A 220 4.78 -11.08 13.44
C LEU A 220 4.11 -11.99 14.49
N SER A 221 4.47 -11.80 15.76
CA SER A 221 4.12 -12.73 16.85
C SER A 221 2.62 -12.97 17.08
N ASP A 222 1.76 -12.05 16.65
CA ASP A 222 0.30 -12.17 16.72
C ASP A 222 -0.32 -12.53 15.36
N LEU A 223 0.47 -12.96 14.38
CA LEU A 223 0.00 -13.52 13.12
C LEU A 223 0.18 -15.04 13.12
N SER A 224 -0.92 -15.77 12.96
CA SER A 224 -0.92 -17.22 12.83
C SER A 224 -1.54 -17.66 11.49
N PHE A 225 -1.34 -18.92 11.13
CA PHE A 225 -1.98 -19.55 9.99
C PHE A 225 -2.94 -20.61 10.50
N ALA A 226 -4.19 -20.59 10.02
CA ALA A 226 -5.18 -21.57 10.44
C ALA A 226 -4.68 -23.00 10.16
N SER A 227 -4.93 -23.95 11.07
CA SER A 227 -4.48 -25.35 10.94
C SER A 227 -5.03 -26.05 9.69
N GLN A 228 -6.18 -25.59 9.21
CA GLN A 228 -6.83 -26.07 7.99
C GLN A 228 -6.13 -25.55 6.72
N SER A 229 -5.19 -24.61 6.89
CA SER A 229 -4.49 -23.88 5.84
C SER A 229 -3.07 -24.42 5.62
N ARG A 230 -2.94 -25.75 5.52
CA ARG A 230 -1.62 -26.43 5.45
C ARG A 230 -0.78 -26.03 4.23
N MET A 231 -1.38 -25.39 3.23
CA MET A 231 -0.69 -24.87 2.03
C MET A 231 -0.46 -23.35 2.05
N ALA A 232 -1.22 -22.56 2.85
CA ALA A 232 -1.11 -21.11 2.75
C ALA A 232 0.23 -20.55 3.21
N ARG A 233 0.87 -21.13 4.24
CA ARG A 233 2.17 -20.63 4.70
C ARG A 233 3.24 -20.85 3.63
N GLU A 234 3.34 -22.03 3.04
CA GLU A 234 4.33 -22.31 2.00
C GLU A 234 4.07 -21.51 0.72
N ASP A 235 2.80 -21.36 0.32
CA ASP A 235 2.43 -20.52 -0.84
C ASP A 235 2.83 -19.05 -0.62
N VAL A 236 2.63 -18.54 0.60
CA VAL A 236 3.05 -17.20 1.01
C VAL A 236 4.56 -17.03 0.97
N LEU A 237 5.31 -18.02 1.42
CA LEU A 237 6.78 -17.94 1.42
C LEU A 237 7.34 -18.07 -0.01
N GLY A 238 6.72 -18.90 -0.86
CA GLY A 238 7.15 -19.12 -2.24
C GLY A 238 6.76 -18.01 -3.23
N ASN A 239 5.67 -17.27 -2.97
CA ASN A 239 5.11 -16.29 -3.91
C ASN A 239 5.05 -14.88 -3.29
N ASP A 240 5.71 -13.90 -3.94
CA ASP A 240 5.76 -12.52 -3.44
C ASP A 240 4.39 -11.84 -3.42
N HIS A 241 3.52 -12.11 -4.41
CA HIS A 241 2.16 -11.56 -4.41
C HIS A 241 1.33 -12.09 -3.24
N CYS A 242 1.43 -13.40 -2.95
CA CYS A 242 0.79 -13.99 -1.78
C CYS A 242 1.30 -13.36 -0.48
N PHE A 243 2.61 -13.15 -0.39
CA PHE A 243 3.24 -12.49 0.74
C PHE A 243 2.73 -11.06 0.94
N ASP A 244 2.74 -10.25 -0.10
CA ASP A 244 2.26 -8.87 -0.05
C ASP A 244 0.77 -8.76 0.26
N ALA A 245 -0.05 -9.70 -0.24
CA ALA A 245 -1.45 -9.78 0.13
C ALA A 245 -1.62 -10.07 1.64
N VAL A 246 -0.83 -10.99 2.22
CA VAL A 246 -0.86 -11.25 3.67
C VAL A 246 -0.41 -10.02 4.47
N ILE A 247 0.69 -9.37 4.09
CA ILE A 247 1.16 -8.17 4.78
C ILE A 247 0.15 -7.02 4.64
N SER A 248 -0.52 -6.89 3.49
CA SER A 248 -1.59 -5.91 3.30
C SER A 248 -2.78 -6.16 4.24
N ALA A 249 -3.23 -7.41 4.34
CA ALA A 249 -4.31 -7.81 5.25
C ALA A 249 -3.92 -7.56 6.71
N TYR A 250 -2.68 -7.91 7.07
CA TYR A 250 -2.14 -7.71 8.40
C TYR A 250 -1.99 -6.22 8.73
N THR A 251 -1.64 -5.38 7.76
CA THR A 251 -1.63 -3.92 7.91
C THR A 251 -3.02 -3.38 8.25
N ALA A 252 -4.07 -3.90 7.60
CA ALA A 252 -5.46 -3.54 7.92
C ALA A 252 -5.85 -3.98 9.35
N TYR A 253 -5.42 -5.17 9.76
CA TYR A 253 -5.62 -5.67 11.12
C TYR A 253 -4.99 -4.74 12.16
N LEU A 254 -3.71 -4.39 11.99
CA LEU A 254 -3.00 -3.48 12.87
C LEU A 254 -3.66 -2.09 12.89
N TRP A 255 -4.02 -1.56 11.73
CA TRP A 255 -4.74 -0.28 11.61
C TRP A 255 -6.04 -0.27 12.41
N ALA A 256 -6.81 -1.36 12.38
CA ALA A 256 -8.06 -1.48 13.14
C ALA A 256 -7.83 -1.71 14.64
N ARG A 257 -6.83 -2.54 14.99
CA ARG A 257 -6.44 -2.89 16.35
C ARG A 257 -5.95 -1.67 17.13
N ASP A 258 -5.06 -0.91 16.50
CA ASP A 258 -4.32 0.18 17.12
C ASP A 258 -4.95 1.56 16.88
N GLY A 259 -5.99 1.62 16.05
CA GLY A 259 -6.77 2.85 15.85
C GLY A 259 -6.01 3.95 15.11
N TRP A 260 -5.15 3.59 14.15
CA TRP A 260 -4.34 4.57 13.40
C TRP A 260 -5.22 5.59 12.68
N THR A 261 -4.73 6.82 12.60
CA THR A 261 -5.31 7.92 11.83
C THR A 261 -4.30 8.41 10.79
N ALA A 262 -4.80 9.04 9.73
CA ALA A 262 -3.92 9.78 8.84
C ALA A 262 -3.32 10.99 9.59
N PRO A 263 -2.08 11.40 9.27
CA PRO A 263 -1.43 12.53 9.94
C PRO A 263 -2.15 13.84 9.65
N GLU A 264 -2.00 14.84 10.52
CA GLU A 264 -2.58 16.16 10.26
C GLU A 264 -2.01 16.82 9.00
N GLY A 265 -2.84 17.63 8.31
CA GLY A 265 -2.40 18.42 7.16
C GLY A 265 -2.19 17.64 5.85
N TRP A 266 -2.53 16.35 5.81
CA TRP A 266 -2.57 15.60 4.55
C TRP A 266 -3.75 16.04 3.67
N VAL A 267 -3.61 15.88 2.34
CA VAL A 267 -4.64 16.27 1.38
C VAL A 267 -5.58 15.08 1.12
N ALA A 268 -6.79 15.14 1.68
CA ALA A 268 -7.75 14.03 1.69
C ALA A 268 -7.98 13.41 0.30
N ASP A 269 -8.19 14.25 -0.71
CA ASP A 269 -8.49 13.82 -2.08
C ASP A 269 -7.33 13.06 -2.76
N ASP A 270 -6.10 13.22 -2.24
CA ASP A 270 -4.90 12.57 -2.76
C ASP A 270 -4.66 11.19 -2.15
N GLY A 271 -5.43 10.79 -1.15
CA GLY A 271 -5.28 9.50 -0.48
C GLY A 271 -4.09 9.45 0.49
N TRP A 272 -4.02 8.35 1.22
CA TRP A 272 -2.99 8.11 2.23
C TRP A 272 -2.63 6.64 2.24
N ILE A 273 -1.34 6.36 2.21
CA ILE A 273 -0.78 5.02 2.36
C ILE A 273 -0.70 4.72 3.86
N PHE A 274 -1.56 3.83 4.35
CA PHE A 274 -1.49 3.38 5.74
C PHE A 274 -0.35 2.36 5.92
N ALA A 275 0.45 2.60 6.94
CA ALA A 275 1.52 1.74 7.42
C ALA A 275 1.71 2.01 8.93
N PRO A 276 2.30 1.08 9.69
CA PRO A 276 2.58 1.29 11.11
C PRO A 276 3.31 2.61 11.35
N PRO A 277 2.93 3.37 12.39
CA PRO A 277 3.68 4.55 12.80
C PRO A 277 5.09 4.14 13.27
N HIS A 278 6.08 5.00 13.05
CA HIS A 278 7.40 4.82 13.67
C HIS A 278 7.26 4.99 15.18
N SER A 279 7.95 4.12 15.94
CA SER A 279 8.16 4.31 17.37
C SER A 279 9.21 5.38 17.63
#